data_AF-A0A6N8WR37-F1
#
_entry.id   AF-A0A6N8WR37-F1
#
_cell.length_a   1.000
_cell.length_b   1.000
_cell.length_c   1.000
_cell.angle_alpha   90.00
_cell.angle_beta   90.00
_cell.angle_gamma   90.00
#
_symmetry.space_group_name_H-M   'P 1'
#
loop_
_entity.id
_entity.type
_entity.pdbx_description
1 polymer ?
#
loop_
_entity_poly.entity_id
_entity_poly.type
_entity_poly.pdbx_seq_one_letter_code
_entity_poly.pdbx_strand_id
1 'polypeptide(L)'
;MTNGDLAASYLVKATIRLDVLAVLLEREGYSDRFSGVDDAGIGHLADVSAWLRENRELSFYGDEGFVPTERYTREDAHRAIDGARLAVSTAAAVIGERRP
;
A
#
# COMPACT_ATOMS: atom_id res chain seq x y z
N MET A 1 2.31 -24.40 11.31
CA MET A 1 3.44 -23.52 10.97
C MET A 1 4.17 -23.21 12.26
N THR A 2 5.43 -23.62 12.37
CA THR A 2 6.30 -23.25 13.50
C THR A 2 7.01 -21.93 13.22
N ASN A 3 7.57 -21.30 14.25
CA ASN A 3 8.40 -20.11 14.08
C ASN A 3 9.62 -20.37 13.16
N GLY A 4 10.14 -21.60 13.13
CA GLY A 4 11.22 -22.01 12.24
C GLY A 4 10.82 -22.01 10.76
N ASP A 5 9.62 -22.51 10.45
CA ASP A 5 9.09 -22.54 9.08
C ASP A 5 8.89 -21.11 8.53
N LEU A 6 8.44 -20.21 9.41
CA LEU A 6 8.24 -18.81 9.06
C LEU A 6 9.58 -18.11 8.79
N ALA A 7 10.58 -18.33 9.65
CA ALA A 7 11.93 -17.78 9.47
C ALA A 7 12.56 -18.26 8.16
N ALA A 8 12.44 -19.55 7.84
CA ALA A 8 12.92 -20.11 6.58
C ALA A 8 12.21 -19.47 5.36
N SER A 9 10.89 -19.25 5.43
CA SER A 9 10.14 -18.56 4.39
C SER A 9 10.60 -17.12 4.18
N TYR A 10 10.94 -16.41 5.25
CA TYR A 10 11.49 -15.05 5.16
C TYR A 10 12.88 -15.02 4.52
N LEU A 11 13.76 -15.98 4.82
CA LEU A 11 15.08 -16.09 4.20
C LEU A 11 14.96 -16.31 2.69
N VAL A 12 14.10 -17.24 2.25
CA VAL A 12 13.85 -17.49 0.82
C VAL A 12 13.35 -16.23 0.12
N LYS A 13 12.39 -15.51 0.72
CA LYS A 13 11.87 -14.26 0.17
C LYS A 13 12.92 -13.15 0.14
N ALA A 14 13.83 -13.09 1.11
CA ALA A 14 14.91 -12.11 1.14
C ALA A 14 15.90 -12.34 -0.02
N THR A 15 16.26 -13.59 -0.31
CA THR A 15 17.10 -13.94 -1.46
C THR A 15 16.46 -13.51 -2.78
N ILE A 16 15.18 -13.83 -2.98
CA ILE A 16 14.46 -13.44 -4.21
C ILE A 16 14.44 -11.91 -4.39
N ARG A 17 14.24 -11.15 -3.30
CA ARG A 17 14.26 -9.68 -3.37
C ARG A 17 15.64 -9.15 -3.75
N LEU A 18 16.72 -9.78 -3.29
CA LEU A 18 18.08 -9.39 -3.65
C LEU A 18 18.34 -9.53 -5.15
N ASP A 19 17.84 -10.61 -5.77
CA ASP A 19 17.98 -10.84 -7.21
C ASP A 19 17.22 -9.77 -8.02
N VAL A 20 16.03 -9.37 -7.57
CA VAL A 20 15.25 -8.30 -8.18
C VAL A 20 15.99 -6.96 -8.11
N LEU A 21 16.67 -6.67 -7.00
CA LEU A 21 17.44 -5.43 -6.85
C LEU A 21 18.58 -5.34 -7.88
N ALA A 22 19.24 -6.46 -8.19
CA ALA A 22 20.29 -6.47 -9.23
C ALA A 22 19.73 -6.07 -10.60
N VAL A 23 18.55 -6.58 -10.96
CA VAL A 23 17.85 -6.22 -12.21
C VAL A 23 17.44 -4.75 -12.22
N LEU A 24 16.88 -4.24 -11.12
CA LEU A 24 16.48 -2.83 -11.01
C LEU A 24 17.70 -1.91 -11.11
N LEU A 25 18.81 -2.25 -10.46
CA LEU A 25 20.05 -1.49 -10.51
C LEU A 25 20.65 -1.45 -11.93
N GLU A 26 20.73 -2.61 -12.59
CA GLU A 26 21.22 -2.72 -13.97
C GLU A 26 20.38 -1.89 -14.96
N ARG A 27 19.07 -1.83 -14.73
CA ARG A 27 18.11 -1.14 -15.61
C ARG A 27 17.88 0.32 -15.24
N GLU A 28 18.61 0.84 -14.27
CA GLU A 28 18.37 2.17 -13.67
C GLU A 28 16.91 2.36 -13.21
N GLY A 29 16.24 1.25 -12.85
CA GLY A 29 14.87 1.19 -12.35
C GLY A 29 14.80 1.57 -10.87
N TYR A 30 15.50 2.62 -10.49
CA TYR A 30 15.50 3.16 -9.14
C TYR A 30 14.09 3.62 -8.77
N SER A 31 13.58 3.24 -7.60
CA SER A 31 12.25 3.65 -7.10
C SER A 31 12.14 5.15 -6.79
N ASP A 32 13.25 5.87 -6.94
CA ASP A 32 13.53 7.19 -6.39
C ASP A 32 12.76 8.32 -7.11
N ARG A 33 12.06 7.99 -8.20
CA ARG A 33 11.31 8.96 -9.00
C ARG A 33 10.03 8.31 -9.48
N PHE A 34 8.98 8.37 -8.66
CA PHE A 34 7.63 8.31 -9.17
C PHE A 34 7.45 9.51 -10.12
N SER A 35 7.64 9.32 -11.42
CA SER A 35 7.47 10.40 -12.38
C SER A 35 6.03 10.90 -12.32
N GLY A 36 5.86 12.19 -12.03
CA GLY A 36 4.54 12.82 -11.89
C GLY A 36 4.02 12.97 -10.46
N VAL A 37 4.77 12.56 -9.44
CA VAL A 37 4.40 12.69 -8.02
C VAL A 37 5.63 13.11 -7.21
N ASP A 38 5.46 14.05 -6.27
CA ASP A 38 6.53 14.49 -5.39
C ASP A 38 6.63 13.62 -4.11
N ASP A 39 7.75 13.73 -3.40
CA ASP A 39 8.00 12.94 -2.17
C ASP A 39 6.94 13.18 -1.10
N ALA A 40 6.40 14.40 -1.02
CA ALA A 40 5.32 14.74 -0.11
C ALA A 40 4.03 13.99 -0.45
N GLY A 41 3.66 13.91 -1.73
CA GLY A 41 2.51 13.14 -2.21
C GLY A 41 2.67 11.63 -1.95
N ILE A 42 3.88 11.10 -2.10
CA ILE A 42 4.20 9.71 -1.78
C ILE A 42 4.10 9.45 -0.28
N GLY A 43 4.65 10.34 0.56
CA GLY A 43 4.51 10.26 2.02
C GLY A 43 3.04 10.28 2.45
N HIS A 44 2.25 11.19 1.90
CA HIS A 44 0.82 11.27 2.19
C HIS A 44 0.06 10.00 1.76
N LEU A 45 0.37 9.45 0.58
CA LEU A 45 -0.22 8.19 0.12
C LEU A 45 0.14 7.01 1.04
N ALA A 46 1.38 6.96 1.55
CA ALA A 46 1.80 5.93 2.48
C ALA A 46 1.00 6.00 3.80
N ASP A 47 0.86 7.19 4.38
CA ASP A 47 0.11 7.41 5.62
C ASP A 47 -1.37 6.99 5.48
N VAL A 48 -2.00 7.41 4.39
CA VAL A 48 -3.39 7.04 4.07
C VAL A 48 -3.52 5.53 3.87
N SER A 49 -2.58 4.91 3.15
CA SER A 49 -2.59 3.47 2.88
C SER A 49 -2.44 2.65 4.17
N ALA A 50 -1.58 3.09 5.09
CA ALA A 50 -1.41 2.47 6.40
C ALA A 50 -2.73 2.51 7.19
N TRP A 51 -3.36 3.69 7.27
CA TRP A 51 -4.63 3.85 7.97
C TRP A 51 -5.75 3.00 7.36
N LEU A 52 -5.88 2.97 6.02
CA LEU A 52 -6.87 2.12 5.34
C LEU A 52 -6.65 0.63 5.62
N ARG A 53 -5.39 0.19 5.68
CA ARG A 53 -5.04 -1.20 5.97
C ARG A 53 -5.40 -1.58 7.40
N GLU A 54 -5.12 -0.72 8.38
CA GLU A 54 -5.47 -0.94 9.78
C GLU A 54 -6.99 -1.09 9.96
N ASN A 55 -7.77 -0.30 9.23
CA ASN A 55 -9.23 -0.31 9.32
C ASN A 55 -9.90 -1.44 8.52
N ARG A 56 -9.17 -2.12 7.63
CA ARG A 56 -9.73 -3.11 6.71
C ARG A 56 -10.51 -4.21 7.44
N GLU A 57 -9.93 -4.86 8.44
CA GLU A 57 -10.59 -6.03 9.04
C GLU A 57 -11.93 -5.64 9.69
N LEU A 58 -11.92 -4.57 10.50
CA LEU A 58 -13.12 -4.09 11.19
C LEU A 58 -14.17 -3.51 10.23
N SER A 59 -13.75 -2.79 9.18
CA SER A 59 -14.67 -2.20 8.21
C SER A 59 -15.34 -3.25 7.30
N PHE A 60 -14.61 -4.30 6.91
CA PHE A 60 -15.11 -5.30 5.95
C PHE A 60 -15.77 -6.49 6.62
N TYR A 61 -15.25 -6.95 7.76
CA TYR A 61 -15.69 -8.19 8.40
C TYR A 61 -16.31 -7.96 9.77
N GLY A 62 -16.10 -6.77 10.36
CA GLY A 62 -16.53 -6.48 11.72
C GLY A 62 -15.73 -7.26 12.77
N ASP A 63 -16.23 -7.23 14.00
CA ASP A 63 -15.76 -8.04 15.13
C ASP A 63 -16.95 -8.24 16.09
N GLU A 64 -16.86 -9.21 16.98
CA GLU A 64 -17.91 -9.48 17.96
C GLU A 64 -18.07 -8.26 18.89
N GLY A 65 -19.22 -7.58 18.81
CA GLY A 65 -19.47 -6.32 19.52
C GLY A 65 -19.06 -5.05 18.77
N PHE A 66 -18.65 -5.15 17.51
CA PHE A 66 -18.35 -4.00 16.64
C PHE A 66 -19.52 -3.72 15.69
N VAL A 67 -20.22 -2.60 15.89
CA VAL A 67 -21.24 -2.11 14.96
C VAL A 67 -20.63 -0.97 14.13
N PRO A 68 -20.35 -1.18 12.82
CA PRO A 68 -19.65 -0.18 12.01
C PRO A 68 -20.30 1.20 12.02
N THR A 69 -21.63 1.28 12.00
CA THR A 69 -22.38 2.56 12.00
C THR A 69 -22.31 3.33 13.32
N GLU A 70 -21.92 2.68 14.41
CA GLU A 70 -21.74 3.34 15.72
C GLU A 70 -20.29 3.77 15.96
N ARG A 71 -19.35 3.20 15.21
CA ARG A 71 -17.90 3.38 15.42
C ARG A 71 -17.23 4.22 14.34
N TYR A 72 -17.75 4.17 13.12
CA TYR A 72 -17.29 5.01 12.02
C TYR A 72 -18.15 6.25 11.87
N THR A 73 -17.48 7.37 11.69
CA THR A 73 -18.10 8.67 11.47
C THR A 73 -18.18 8.98 9.98
N ARG A 74 -18.91 10.04 9.64
CA ARG A 74 -18.89 10.60 8.29
C ARG A 74 -17.49 11.07 7.88
N GLU A 75 -16.70 11.55 8.84
CA GLU A 75 -15.33 12.00 8.59
C GLU A 75 -14.43 10.83 8.20
N ASP A 76 -14.57 9.68 8.86
CA ASP A 76 -13.86 8.45 8.50
C ASP A 76 -14.22 8.00 7.08
N ALA A 77 -15.50 8.09 6.72
CA ALA A 77 -15.96 7.77 5.37
C ALA A 77 -15.36 8.71 4.32
N HIS A 78 -15.32 10.02 4.59
CA HIS A 78 -14.66 10.98 3.69
C HIS A 78 -13.17 10.71 3.57
N ARG A 79 -12.47 10.49 4.69
CA ARG A 79 -11.05 10.13 4.71
C ARG A 79 -10.77 8.89 3.88
N ALA A 80 -11.60 7.86 3.99
CA ALA A 80 -11.46 6.63 3.21
C ALA A 80 -11.65 6.88 1.70
N ILE A 81 -12.68 7.64 1.32
CA ILE A 81 -12.96 7.98 -0.08
C ILE A 81 -11.84 8.83 -0.68
N ASP A 82 -11.40 9.86 0.03
CA ASP A 82 -10.33 10.75 -0.43
C ASP A 82 -9.01 9.99 -0.53
N GLY A 83 -8.75 9.08 0.42
CA GLY A 83 -7.59 8.20 0.34
C GLY A 83 -7.61 7.24 -0.84
N ALA A 84 -8.76 6.65 -1.15
CA ALA A 84 -8.92 5.80 -2.32
C ALA A 84 -8.74 6.60 -3.63
N ARG A 85 -9.28 7.82 -3.69
CA ARG A 85 -9.08 8.74 -4.83
C ARG A 85 -7.61 9.09 -5.01
N LEU A 86 -6.92 9.44 -3.93
CA LEU A 86 -5.49 9.72 -3.94
C LEU A 86 -4.71 8.54 -4.52
N ALA A 87 -4.96 7.33 -4.04
CA ALA A 87 -4.28 6.13 -4.54
C ALA A 87 -4.47 5.94 -6.04
N VAL A 88 -5.70 6.09 -6.54
CA VAL A 88 -6.02 5.96 -7.97
C VAL A 88 -5.38 7.06 -8.79
N SER A 89 -5.45 8.33 -8.35
CA SER A 89 -4.86 9.44 -9.08
C SER A 89 -3.33 9.37 -9.13
N THR A 90 -2.69 8.97 -8.02
CA THR A 90 -1.24 8.78 -7.96
C THR A 90 -0.82 7.64 -8.88
N ALA A 91 -1.54 6.51 -8.85
CA ALA A 91 -1.28 5.40 -9.77
C ALA A 91 -1.46 5.81 -11.24
N ALA A 92 -2.52 6.56 -11.56
CA ALA A 92 -2.75 7.06 -12.91
C ALA A 92 -1.63 8.01 -13.38
N ALA A 93 -1.14 8.90 -12.51
CA ALA A 93 -0.05 9.83 -12.82
C ALA A 93 1.28 9.10 -13.09
N VAL A 94 1.56 8.04 -12.32
CA VAL A 94 2.82 7.28 -12.41
C VAL A 94 2.80 6.30 -13.57
N ILE A 95 1.70 5.58 -13.76
CA ILE A 95 1.59 4.51 -14.76
C ILE A 95 1.33 5.09 -16.16
N GLY A 96 0.72 6.28 -16.22
CA GLY A 96 0.18 6.87 -17.44
C GLY A 96 -0.97 6.05 -18.04
N GLU A 97 -1.76 6.63 -18.94
CA GLU A 97 -2.43 5.80 -19.95
C GLU A 97 -1.32 5.05 -20.68
N ARG A 98 -1.07 3.78 -20.32
CA ARG A 98 -0.38 2.88 -21.25
C ARG A 98 -1.25 2.83 -22.50
N ARG A 99 -0.95 3.67 -23.48
CA ARG A 99 -1.40 3.44 -24.85
C ARG A 99 -0.88 2.05 -25.23
N PRO A 100 -1.74 1.14 -25.71
CA PRO A 100 -1.30 -0.14 -26.23
C PRO A 100 -0.30 0.04 -27.38
#